data_AF-A0A7C6MEN1-F1
#
_entry.id   AF-A0A7C6MEN1-F1
#
_cell.length_a   1.000
_cell.length_b   1.000
_cell.length_c   1.000
_cell.angle_alpha   90.00
_cell.angle_beta   90.00
_cell.angle_gamma   90.00
#
_symmetry.space_group_name_H-M   'P 1'
#
loop_
_entity.id
_entity.type
_entity.pdbx_description
1 polymer ?
#
loop_
_entity_poly.entity_id
_entity_poly.type
_entity_poly.pdbx_seq_one_letter_code
_entity_poly.pdbx_strand_id
1 'polypeptide(L)'
;VRLEALLRICRIIVFYGFFIGAVRIIGKDRSVYLRELTQTGIYLWKLSVVFLAGMTFFETTSGIAIHFVLTDIRNAIIRIIPAAARLPDFPRSFSLMLIFIPRIFETWTELSRSWDSRQGTPKRSIRAATHKLITLLPLLVIALLDVAATTDKAVRNRSI
;
A
#
# COMPACT_ATOMS: atom_id res chain seq x y z
N VAL A 1 -12.95 14.60 -10.65
CA VAL A 1 -12.21 13.76 -9.67
C VAL A 1 -10.87 13.25 -10.19
N ARG A 2 -10.80 12.46 -11.28
CA ARG A 2 -9.53 11.91 -11.84
C ARG A 2 -8.50 12.97 -12.28
N LEU A 3 -8.91 14.00 -13.01
CA LEU A 3 -8.00 15.05 -13.51
C LEU A 3 -7.44 15.91 -12.36
N GLU A 4 -8.26 16.20 -11.35
CA GLU A 4 -7.85 16.97 -10.18
C GLU A 4 -6.82 16.24 -9.32
N ALA A 5 -6.91 14.90 -9.22
CA ALA A 5 -5.93 14.10 -8.50
C ALA A 5 -4.57 14.12 -9.23
N LEU A 6 -4.57 13.93 -10.56
CA LEU A 6 -3.36 14.02 -11.37
C LEU A 6 -2.71 15.41 -11.32
N LEU A 7 -3.51 16.48 -11.41
CA LEU A 7 -3.02 17.85 -11.27
C LEU A 7 -2.42 18.10 -9.87
N ARG A 8 -3.00 17.52 -8.82
CA ARG A 8 -2.47 17.62 -7.46
C ARG A 8 -1.11 16.93 -7.34
N ILE A 9 -0.98 15.72 -7.87
CA ILE A 9 0.28 14.95 -7.86
C ILE A 9 1.33 15.67 -8.70
N CYS A 10 0.98 16.16 -9.89
CA CYS A 10 1.88 16.91 -10.75
C CYS A 10 2.38 18.18 -10.07
N ARG A 11 1.49 18.95 -9.44
CA ARG A 11 1.85 20.14 -8.65
C ARG A 11 2.81 19.81 -7.51
N ILE A 12 2.59 18.70 -6.82
CA ILE A 12 3.46 18.22 -5.74
C ILE A 12 4.84 17.85 -6.28
N ILE A 13 4.91 17.09 -7.39
CA ILE A 13 6.18 16.68 -8.01
C ILE A 13 6.97 17.91 -8.49
N VAL A 14 6.30 18.88 -9.12
CA VAL A 14 6.93 20.13 -9.56
C VAL A 14 7.44 20.94 -8.37
N PHE A 15 6.65 21.04 -7.30
CA PHE A 15 7.05 21.76 -6.08
C PHE A 15 8.27 21.10 -5.40
N TYR A 16 8.25 19.77 -5.22
CA TYR A 16 9.39 19.04 -4.67
C TYR A 16 10.62 19.09 -5.58
N GLY A 17 10.41 19.01 -6.90
CA GLY A 17 11.50 19.13 -7.87
C GLY A 17 12.17 20.50 -7.83
N PHE A 18 11.37 21.57 -7.76
CA PHE A 18 11.86 22.94 -7.59
C PHE A 18 12.57 23.13 -6.25
N PHE A 19 12.01 22.60 -5.15
CA PHE A 19 12.59 22.68 -3.82
C PHE A 19 13.95 21.95 -3.73
N ILE A 20 14.03 20.72 -4.25
CA ILE A 20 15.28 19.95 -4.29
C ILE A 20 16.32 20.67 -5.16
N GLY A 21 15.90 21.21 -6.31
CA GLY A 21 16.76 22.03 -7.15
C GLY A 21 17.30 23.27 -6.42
N ALA A 22 16.44 24.02 -5.74
CA ALA A 22 16.80 25.22 -4.99
C ALA A 22 17.76 24.92 -3.82
N VAL A 23 17.49 23.88 -3.02
CA VAL A 23 18.36 23.48 -1.91
C VAL A 23 19.74 23.05 -2.41
N ARG A 24 19.81 22.38 -3.56
CA ARG A 24 21.06 21.85 -4.13
C ARG A 24 21.92 22.91 -4.82
N ILE A 25 21.31 24.07 -5.12
CA ILE A 25 21.97 25.26 -5.67
C ILE A 25 22.62 26.10 -4.55
N ILE A 26 22.12 26.03 -3.31
CA ILE A 26 22.69 26.81 -2.20
C ILE A 26 24.08 26.26 -1.85
N GLY A 27 25.11 27.08 -2.11
CA GLY A 27 26.49 26.82 -1.69
C GLY A 27 27.40 26.12 -2.71
N LYS A 28 26.99 25.97 -3.98
CA LYS A 28 27.82 25.38 -5.05
C LYS A 28 28.26 26.39 -6.11
N ASP A 29 29.41 26.13 -6.74
CA ASP A 29 29.94 26.97 -7.81
C ASP A 29 29.06 26.99 -9.07
N ARG A 30 29.05 28.15 -9.75
CA ARG A 30 28.18 28.43 -10.90
C ARG A 30 28.37 27.47 -12.08
N SER A 31 29.56 26.89 -12.22
CA SER A 31 29.89 25.90 -13.25
C SER A 31 29.23 24.54 -13.03
N VAL A 32 28.81 24.22 -11.81
CA VAL A 32 28.28 22.90 -11.43
C VAL A 32 26.74 22.87 -11.48
N TYR A 33 26.07 24.03 -11.55
CA TYR A 33 24.61 24.11 -11.53
C TYR A 33 23.92 23.37 -12.67
N LEU A 34 24.37 23.53 -13.91
CA LEU A 34 23.73 22.89 -15.06
C LEU A 34 23.76 21.36 -14.95
N ARG A 35 24.87 20.80 -14.44
CA ARG A 35 25.02 19.35 -14.25
C ARG A 35 24.12 18.83 -13.14
N GLU A 36 24.02 19.53 -12.02
CA GLU A 36 23.19 19.15 -10.87
C GLU A 36 21.68 19.27 -11.18
N LEU A 37 21.28 20.32 -11.91
CA LEU A 37 19.91 20.49 -12.39
C LEU A 37 19.53 19.37 -13.37
N THR A 38 20.41 19.03 -14.30
CA THR A 38 20.18 17.93 -15.26
C THR A 38 20.03 16.60 -14.53
N GLN A 39 20.91 16.30 -13.58
CA GLN A 39 20.81 15.09 -12.76
C GLN A 39 19.51 15.05 -11.95
N THR A 40 19.13 16.16 -11.31
CA THR A 40 17.89 16.27 -10.55
C THR A 40 16.67 16.07 -11.44
N GLY A 41 16.67 16.62 -12.65
CA GLY A 41 15.64 16.38 -13.67
C GLY A 41 15.54 14.91 -14.07
N ILE A 42 16.67 14.23 -14.29
CA ILE A 42 16.70 12.80 -14.59
C ILE A 42 16.13 11.97 -13.43
N TYR A 43 16.44 12.32 -12.18
CA TYR A 43 15.88 11.64 -11.01
C TYR A 43 14.37 11.83 -10.91
N LEU A 44 13.88 13.06 -11.10
CA LEU A 44 12.44 13.36 -11.09
C LEU A 44 11.71 12.64 -12.23
N TRP A 45 12.33 12.56 -13.41
CA TRP A 45 11.79 11.81 -14.54
C TRP A 45 11.67 10.32 -14.22
N LYS A 46 12.76 9.69 -13.73
CA LYS A 46 12.74 8.27 -13.33
C LYS A 46 11.69 8.00 -12.27
N LEU A 47 11.60 8.87 -11.27
CA LEU A 47 10.59 8.80 -10.22
C LEU A 47 9.18 8.89 -10.82
N SER A 48 8.93 9.85 -11.72
CA SER A 48 7.63 10.01 -12.39
C SER A 48 7.24 8.79 -13.21
N VAL A 49 8.20 8.18 -13.93
CA VAL A 49 7.97 6.95 -14.70
C VAL A 49 7.60 5.79 -13.77
N VAL A 50 8.31 5.61 -12.66
CA VAL A 50 7.99 4.56 -11.67
C VAL A 50 6.62 4.78 -11.05
N PHE A 51 6.27 6.01 -10.69
CA PHE A 51 4.94 6.34 -10.16
C PHE A 51 3.84 6.10 -11.19
N LEU A 52 4.07 6.49 -12.45
CA LEU A 52 3.10 6.27 -13.52
C LEU A 52 2.89 4.78 -13.77
N ALA A 53 3.97 4.00 -13.86
CA ALA A 53 3.91 2.55 -14.03
C ALA A 53 3.21 1.87 -12.84
N GLY A 54 3.49 2.33 -11.62
CA GLY A 54 2.80 1.85 -10.42
C GLY A 54 1.31 2.16 -10.45
N MET A 55 0.94 3.42 -10.75
CA MET A 55 -0.46 3.85 -10.84
C MET A 55 -1.21 3.08 -11.92
N THR A 56 -0.66 2.94 -13.12
CA THR A 56 -1.32 2.18 -14.19
C THR A 56 -1.44 0.71 -13.81
N PHE A 57 -0.41 0.10 -13.21
CA PHE A 57 -0.48 -1.28 -12.72
C PHE A 57 -1.59 -1.46 -11.68
N PHE A 58 -1.66 -0.61 -10.66
CA PHE A 58 -2.67 -0.71 -9.61
C PHE A 58 -4.09 -0.40 -10.10
N GLU A 59 -4.25 0.54 -11.04
CA GLU A 59 -5.57 0.87 -11.59
C GLU A 59 -6.09 -0.17 -12.59
N THR A 60 -5.21 -0.80 -13.36
CA THR A 60 -5.59 -1.76 -14.41
C THR A 60 -5.62 -3.20 -13.94
N THR A 61 -4.88 -3.53 -12.88
CA THR A 61 -4.79 -4.91 -12.39
C THR A 61 -5.80 -5.15 -11.28
N SER A 62 -6.82 -5.97 -11.57
CA SER A 62 -7.72 -6.46 -10.53
C SER A 62 -6.98 -7.38 -9.56
N GLY A 63 -7.37 -7.42 -8.28
CA GLY A 63 -6.74 -8.32 -7.30
C GLY A 63 -6.74 -9.80 -7.73
N ILE A 64 -7.69 -10.19 -8.59
CA ILE A 64 -7.78 -11.52 -9.20
C ILE A 64 -6.69 -11.72 -10.26
N ALA A 65 -6.37 -10.71 -11.08
CA ALA A 65 -5.29 -10.79 -12.06
C ALA A 65 -3.92 -10.98 -11.36
N ILE A 66 -3.70 -10.36 -10.19
CA ILE A 66 -2.48 -10.57 -9.40
C ILE A 66 -2.36 -12.03 -8.93
N HIS A 67 -3.48 -12.67 -8.56
CA HIS A 67 -3.50 -14.08 -8.17
C HIS A 67 -3.06 -15.01 -9.32
N PHE A 68 -3.58 -14.77 -10.52
CA PHE A 68 -3.22 -15.56 -11.69
C PHE A 68 -1.73 -15.43 -12.01
N VAL A 69 -1.20 -14.20 -12.01
CA VAL A 69 0.24 -13.96 -12.24
C VAL A 69 1.11 -14.66 -11.19
N LEU A 70 0.73 -14.61 -9.90
CA LEU A 70 1.47 -15.30 -8.84
C LEU A 70 1.41 -16.83 -8.99
N THR A 71 0.29 -17.35 -9.48
CA THR A 71 0.12 -18.78 -9.77
C THR A 71 1.01 -19.20 -10.94
N ASP A 72 1.09 -18.39 -11.98
CA ASP A 72 1.96 -18.63 -13.13
C ASP A 72 3.44 -18.57 -12.76
N ILE A 73 3.84 -17.60 -11.95
CA ILE A 73 5.21 -17.52 -11.40
C ILE A 73 5.54 -18.75 -10.58
N ARG A 74 4.63 -19.20 -9.70
CA ARG A 74 4.82 -20.44 -8.94
C ARG A 74 5.01 -21.63 -9.87
N ASN A 75 4.17 -21.78 -10.88
CA ASN A 75 4.24 -22.88 -11.83
C ASN A 75 5.56 -22.85 -12.63
N ALA A 76 6.04 -21.66 -13.00
CA ALA A 76 7.34 -21.49 -13.63
C ALA A 76 8.50 -21.90 -12.69
N ILE A 77 8.45 -21.51 -11.42
CA ILE A 77 9.46 -21.89 -10.41
C ILE A 77 9.48 -23.40 -10.18
N ILE A 78 8.31 -24.05 -10.07
CA ILE A 78 8.21 -25.51 -9.89
C ILE A 78 8.79 -26.25 -11.10
N ARG A 79 8.60 -25.73 -12.31
CA ARG A 79 9.19 -26.31 -13.54
C ARG A 79 10.72 -26.21 -13.55
N ILE A 80 11.29 -25.14 -13.00
CA ILE A 80 12.75 -24.92 -12.97
C ILE A 80 13.40 -25.67 -11.81
N ILE A 81 12.72 -25.77 -10.66
CA ILE A 81 13.23 -26.41 -9.44
C ILE A 81 12.21 -27.46 -8.97
N PRO A 82 12.35 -28.74 -9.40
CA PRO A 82 11.41 -29.81 -9.04
C PRO A 82 11.34 -30.06 -7.52
N ALA A 83 12.44 -29.83 -6.80
CA ALA A 83 12.49 -29.91 -5.34
C ALA A 83 11.62 -28.85 -4.64
N ALA A 84 11.21 -27.80 -5.36
CA ALA A 84 10.30 -26.76 -4.87
C ALA A 84 8.81 -27.14 -5.01
N ALA A 85 8.47 -28.37 -5.43
CA ALA A 85 7.09 -28.86 -5.47
C ALA A 85 6.38 -28.82 -4.10
N ARG A 86 7.13 -28.76 -3.00
CA ARG A 86 6.61 -28.55 -1.64
C ARG A 86 6.34 -27.09 -1.28
N LEU A 87 6.50 -26.15 -2.22
CA LEU A 87 6.21 -24.74 -1.96
C LEU A 87 4.74 -24.60 -1.52
N PRO A 88 4.49 -24.00 -0.35
CA PRO A 88 3.14 -23.73 0.11
C PRO A 88 2.39 -22.89 -0.94
N ASP A 89 1.06 -23.00 -0.96
CA ASP A 89 0.20 -22.26 -1.90
C ASP A 89 0.17 -20.75 -1.58
N PHE A 90 1.32 -20.09 -1.73
CA PHE A 90 1.48 -18.64 -1.56
C PHE A 90 0.48 -17.83 -2.39
N PRO A 91 0.12 -18.19 -3.65
CA PRO A 91 -0.90 -17.46 -4.39
C PRO A 91 -2.26 -17.45 -3.69
N ARG A 92 -2.64 -18.55 -3.02
CA ARG A 92 -3.90 -18.64 -2.27
C ARG A 92 -3.85 -17.78 -1.02
N SER A 93 -2.78 -17.87 -0.23
CA SER A 93 -2.59 -17.02 0.96
C SER A 93 -2.58 -15.54 0.60
N PHE A 94 -1.95 -15.17 -0.52
CA PHE A 94 -1.90 -13.80 -1.01
C PHE A 94 -3.28 -13.30 -1.45
N SER A 95 -4.06 -14.12 -2.15
CA SER A 95 -5.45 -13.76 -2.50
C SER A 95 -6.35 -13.62 -1.30
N LEU A 96 -6.20 -14.53 -0.33
CA LEU A 96 -6.93 -14.46 0.92
C LEU A 96 -6.58 -13.14 1.62
N MET A 97 -5.30 -12.81 1.74
CA MET A 97 -4.84 -11.51 2.25
C MET A 97 -5.48 -10.33 1.51
N LEU A 98 -5.47 -10.31 0.17
CA LEU A 98 -6.10 -9.24 -0.62
C LEU A 98 -7.61 -9.08 -0.33
N ILE A 99 -8.34 -10.18 -0.13
CA ILE A 99 -9.76 -10.17 0.24
C ILE A 99 -9.97 -9.64 1.66
N PHE A 100 -9.03 -9.90 2.58
CA PHE A 100 -9.10 -9.41 3.95
C PHE A 100 -8.75 -7.93 4.10
N ILE A 101 -7.99 -7.33 3.18
CA ILE A 101 -7.65 -5.89 3.20
C ILE A 101 -8.88 -4.99 3.40
N PRO A 102 -9.92 -5.03 2.54
CA PRO A 102 -11.10 -4.18 2.72
C PRO A 102 -11.82 -4.45 4.05
N ARG A 103 -11.90 -5.72 4.47
CA ARG A 103 -12.52 -6.11 5.75
C ARG A 103 -11.81 -5.53 6.97
N ILE A 104 -10.46 -5.48 6.93
CA ILE A 104 -9.66 -4.84 7.97
C ILE A 104 -9.99 -3.36 8.06
N PHE A 105 -10.09 -2.67 6.92
CA PHE A 105 -10.41 -1.24 6.90
C PHE A 105 -11.83 -0.94 7.36
N GLU A 106 -12.81 -1.78 7.00
CA GLU A 106 -14.19 -1.67 7.50
C GLU A 106 -14.25 -1.83 9.02
N THR A 107 -13.66 -2.91 9.53
CA THR A 107 -13.60 -3.19 10.98
C THR A 107 -12.89 -2.06 11.73
N TRP A 108 -11.77 -1.58 11.20
CA TRP A 108 -11.05 -0.44 11.76
C TRP A 108 -11.89 0.84 11.78
N THR A 109 -12.65 1.10 10.73
CA THR A 109 -13.51 2.28 10.63
C THR A 109 -14.63 2.23 11.66
N GLU A 110 -15.25 1.06 11.85
CA GLU A 110 -16.27 0.84 12.87
C GLU A 110 -15.71 1.01 14.29
N LEU A 111 -14.54 0.41 14.57
CA LEU A 111 -13.83 0.57 15.84
C LEU A 111 -13.44 2.04 16.09
N SER A 112 -12.97 2.74 15.07
CA SER A 112 -12.64 4.16 15.17
C SER A 112 -13.88 5.01 15.47
N ARG A 113 -15.00 4.75 14.79
CA ARG A 113 -16.26 5.48 15.03
C ARG A 113 -16.80 5.23 16.43
N SER A 114 -16.77 3.98 16.89
CA SER A 114 -17.22 3.63 18.25
C SER A 114 -16.33 4.28 19.32
N TRP A 115 -15.01 4.32 19.11
CA TRP A 115 -14.08 5.05 19.97
C TRP A 115 -14.40 6.56 20.01
N ASP A 116 -14.58 7.18 18.84
CA ASP A 116 -14.85 8.61 18.72
C ASP A 116 -16.21 8.98 19.36
N SER A 117 -17.20 8.09 19.28
CA SER A 117 -18.49 8.26 19.95
C SER A 117 -18.41 8.24 21.48
N ARG A 118 -17.44 7.49 22.04
CA ARG A 118 -17.27 7.31 23.50
C ARG A 118 -16.45 8.41 24.15
N GLN A 119 -15.46 8.98 23.43
CA GLN A 119 -14.55 9.97 24.02
C GLN A 119 -14.99 11.43 23.82
N GLY A 120 -16.01 11.68 22.98
CA GLY A 120 -16.32 13.04 22.53
C GLY A 120 -15.16 13.64 21.74
N THR A 121 -15.43 14.75 21.05
CA THR A 121 -14.55 15.52 20.15
C THR A 121 -13.07 15.10 20.10
N PRO A 122 -12.54 14.66 18.93
CA PRO A 122 -11.19 14.11 18.84
C PRO A 122 -10.14 15.16 19.26
N LYS A 123 -9.49 14.92 20.40
CA LYS A 123 -8.31 15.70 20.79
C LYS A 123 -7.22 15.45 19.75
N ARG A 124 -6.92 16.46 18.92
CA ARG A 124 -5.87 16.44 17.87
C ARG A 124 -4.43 16.42 18.46
N SER A 125 -4.18 15.57 19.44
CA SER A 125 -2.84 15.38 20.02
C SER A 125 -2.24 14.08 19.53
N ILE A 126 -0.95 14.10 19.20
CA ILE A 126 -0.16 12.92 18.80
C ILE A 126 -0.26 11.83 19.88
N ARG A 127 -0.26 12.23 21.16
CA ARG A 127 -0.39 11.31 22.30
C ARG A 127 -1.76 10.63 22.37
N ALA A 128 -2.82 11.34 21.98
CA ALA A 128 -4.16 10.76 21.92
C ALA A 128 -4.30 9.79 20.73
N ALA A 129 -3.65 10.10 19.60
CA ALA A 129 -3.61 9.22 18.43
C ALA A 129 -2.85 7.92 18.71
N THR A 130 -1.69 7.98 19.38
CA THR A 130 -0.94 6.77 19.78
C THR A 130 -1.70 5.94 20.80
N HIS A 131 -2.35 6.57 21.80
CA HIS A 131 -3.19 5.86 22.75
C HIS A 131 -4.37 5.15 22.07
N LYS A 132 -5.03 5.82 21.12
CA LYS A 132 -6.09 5.23 20.29
C LYS A 132 -5.59 4.02 19.52
N LEU A 133 -4.43 4.10 18.89
CA LEU A 133 -3.81 2.97 18.17
C LEU A 133 -3.51 1.80 19.10
N ILE A 134 -2.83 2.04 20.24
CA ILE A 134 -2.45 0.99 21.20
C ILE A 134 -3.69 0.26 21.74
N THR A 135 -4.79 0.99 21.98
CA THR A 135 -6.01 0.41 22.54
C THR A 135 -6.84 -0.33 21.47
N LEU A 136 -6.94 0.22 20.26
CA LEU A 136 -7.77 -0.36 19.20
C LEU A 136 -7.09 -1.52 18.46
N LEU A 137 -5.76 -1.57 18.42
CA LEU A 137 -5.02 -2.62 17.72
C LEU A 137 -5.30 -4.04 18.27
N PRO A 138 -5.25 -4.33 19.58
CA PRO A 138 -5.62 -5.65 20.09
C PRO A 138 -7.11 -5.96 19.84
N LEU A 139 -7.98 -4.95 19.92
CA LEU A 139 -9.41 -5.12 19.65
C LEU A 139 -9.68 -5.47 18.18
N LEU A 140 -8.94 -4.83 17.26
CA LEU A 140 -8.95 -5.12 15.83
C LEU A 140 -8.48 -6.57 15.57
N VAL A 141 -7.40 -7.01 16.23
CA VAL A 141 -6.89 -8.38 16.09
C VAL A 141 -7.93 -9.40 16.53
N ILE A 142 -8.59 -9.18 17.67
CA ILE A 142 -9.64 -10.09 18.17
C ILE A 142 -10.81 -10.16 17.17
N ALA A 143 -11.31 -9.01 16.71
CA ALA A 143 -12.39 -8.96 15.73
C ALA A 143 -12.02 -9.67 14.42
N LEU A 144 -10.79 -9.50 13.94
CA LEU A 144 -10.30 -10.17 12.73
C LEU A 144 -10.11 -11.68 12.93
N LEU A 145 -9.71 -12.12 14.13
CA LEU A 145 -9.61 -13.55 14.46
C LEU A 145 -10.98 -14.23 14.43
N ASP A 146 -12.03 -13.57 14.94
CA ASP A 146 -13.40 -14.09 14.85
C ASP A 146 -13.87 -14.18 13.39
N VAL A 147 -13.57 -13.18 12.56
CA VAL A 147 -13.86 -13.21 11.12
C VAL A 147 -13.06 -14.32 10.41
N ALA A 148 -11.81 -14.54 10.79
CA ALA A 148 -11.00 -15.62 10.23
C ALA A 148 -11.55 -16.99 10.63
N ALA A 149 -11.93 -17.18 11.90
CA ALA A 149 -12.50 -18.43 12.40
C ALA A 149 -13.85 -18.77 11.75
N THR A 150 -14.72 -17.77 11.55
CA THR A 150 -15.99 -17.95 10.82
C THR A 150 -15.75 -18.28 9.35
N THR A 151 -14.76 -17.65 8.72
CA THR A 151 -14.38 -17.94 7.33
C THR A 151 -13.82 -19.35 7.19
N ASP A 152 -12.97 -19.83 8.13
CA ASP A 152 -12.46 -21.21 8.12
C ASP A 152 -13.60 -22.23 8.25
N LYS A 153 -14.53 -22.01 9.18
CA LYS A 153 -15.74 -22.85 9.31
C LYS A 153 -16.58 -22.87 8.04
N ALA A 154 -16.78 -21.71 7.39
CA ALA A 154 -17.53 -21.62 6.15
C ALA A 154 -16.84 -22.33 4.97
N VAL A 155 -15.51 -22.27 4.90
CA VAL A 155 -14.73 -23.00 3.88
C VAL A 155 -14.83 -24.50 4.11
N ARG A 156 -14.66 -24.97 5.35
CA ARG A 156 -14.81 -26.40 5.70
C ARG A 156 -16.20 -26.93 5.36
N ASN A 157 -17.26 -26.18 5.65
CA ASN A 157 -18.64 -26.57 5.32
C ASN A 157 -18.94 -26.63 3.82
N ARG A 158 -18.17 -25.94 2.98
CA ARG A 158 -18.29 -26.01 1.51
C ARG A 158 -17.42 -27.09 0.88
N SER A 159 -16.47 -27.65 1.63
CA SER A 159 -15.60 -28.73 1.18
C SER A 159 -16.14 -30.13 1.48
N ILE A 160 -17.28 -30.22 2.17
CA ILE A 160 -18.04 -31.45 2.45
C ILE A 160 -19.13 -31.59 1.41
#